data_AF-A0A3N5S4V5-F1
#
_entry.id   AF-A0A3N5S4V5-F1
#
_cell.length_a   1.000
_cell.length_b   1.000
_cell.length_c   1.000
_cell.angle_alpha   90.00
_cell.angle_beta   90.00
_cell.angle_gamma   90.00
#
_symmetry.space_group_name_H-M   'P 1'
#
loop_
_entity.id
_entity.type
_entity.pdbx_description
1 polymer ?
#
loop_
_entity_poly.entity_id
_entity_poly.type
_entity_poly.pdbx_seq_one_letter_code
_entity_poly.pdbx_strand_id
1 'polypeptide(L)'
;MRRTCTAFPLSERGGPGQENTSTPISLIIISRKYADKINRDWNTMHGDIISVDRGSGIMKKSAMCLVCGAFLALAGMQLNAQEAPKEAANEASGKSLGAVADDIKFENALQFYSMGDYRKALQMFNEYLEIYLTGAHRGEALRHVALIHFDRFEYEKSVRAYTAIHEESNNTEEGIEAYYKTGICYQKMGYDTRAQGVFQSIIEQYPYSTYAYLSRIQIDLLKIIEK
;
A
#
# COMPACT_ATOMS: atom_id res chain seq x y z
N MET A 1 -1.76 -53.37 15.28
CA MET A 1 -2.17 -52.92 16.63
C MET A 1 -0.96 -52.27 17.30
N ARG A 2 -1.15 -51.03 17.81
CA ARG A 2 -0.55 -50.37 19.01
C ARG A 2 0.93 -50.66 19.34
N ARG A 3 1.80 -49.62 19.34
CA ARG A 3 2.27 -48.81 20.52
C ARG A 3 3.08 -49.69 21.51
N THR A 4 4.25 -49.37 22.03
CA THR A 4 4.86 -48.07 22.43
C THR A 4 6.25 -48.36 23.02
N CYS A 5 7.13 -47.36 22.99
CA CYS A 5 8.37 -47.28 23.78
C CYS A 5 8.12 -47.31 25.29
N THR A 6 9.07 -47.86 26.07
CA THR A 6 9.49 -47.41 27.42
C THR A 6 10.90 -48.00 27.68
N ALA A 7 11.98 -47.21 27.77
CA ALA A 7 12.43 -46.38 28.89
C ALA A 7 13.39 -47.13 29.85
N PHE A 8 14.58 -46.55 30.13
CA PHE A 8 15.22 -46.52 31.47
C PHE A 8 16.39 -45.47 31.50
N PRO A 9 16.75 -44.89 32.68
CA PRO A 9 17.07 -43.46 32.86
C PRO A 9 18.35 -43.14 33.70
N LEU A 10 18.41 -41.89 34.23
CA LEU A 10 19.17 -41.32 35.38
C LEU A 10 20.57 -40.74 35.03
N SER A 11 21.04 -39.61 35.58
CA SER A 11 20.57 -38.65 36.59
C SER A 11 21.59 -37.47 36.67
N GLU A 12 21.08 -36.22 36.79
CA GLU A 12 21.58 -35.03 37.56
C GLU A 12 23.00 -34.45 37.31
N ARG A 13 23.36 -33.17 37.50
CA ARG A 13 22.78 -31.91 38.05
C ARG A 13 23.73 -30.75 37.66
N GLY A 14 23.27 -29.50 37.53
CA GLY A 14 24.13 -28.29 37.61
C GLY A 14 23.68 -27.10 36.75
N GLY A 15 23.38 -25.95 37.38
CA GLY A 15 22.77 -24.73 36.77
C GLY A 15 23.74 -23.71 36.12
N PRO A 16 23.41 -22.39 36.14
CA PRO A 16 23.02 -21.63 34.96
C PRO A 16 24.10 -20.68 34.41
N GLY A 17 24.03 -20.35 33.12
CA GLY A 17 24.88 -19.33 32.48
C GLY A 17 24.21 -18.77 31.23
N GLN A 18 24.00 -17.45 31.23
CA GLN A 18 23.50 -16.64 30.14
C GLN A 18 24.46 -16.62 28.92
N GLU A 19 23.93 -16.10 27.82
CA GLU A 19 24.61 -15.33 26.76
C GLU A 19 24.96 -15.96 25.40
N ASN A 20 24.37 -15.30 24.39
CA ASN A 20 24.93 -14.90 23.09
C ASN A 20 24.48 -15.64 21.82
N THR A 21 23.55 -14.97 21.17
CA THR A 21 23.12 -15.06 19.78
C THR A 21 24.28 -14.82 18.80
N SER A 22 24.44 -15.70 17.81
CA SER A 22 25.14 -15.38 16.57
C SER A 22 24.33 -15.90 15.38
N THR A 23 23.62 -15.00 14.71
CA THR A 23 23.05 -15.24 13.38
C THR A 23 24.15 -15.13 12.32
N PRO A 24 24.15 -15.95 11.26
CA PRO A 24 25.20 -15.95 10.25
C PRO A 24 25.12 -14.73 9.32
N ILE A 25 26.30 -14.22 8.96
CA ILE A 25 26.61 -12.98 8.22
C ILE A 25 26.04 -12.92 6.77
N SER A 26 25.35 -13.95 6.31
CA SER A 26 24.84 -14.04 4.92
C SER A 26 23.66 -13.11 4.61
N LEU A 27 22.88 -12.66 5.61
CA LEU A 27 21.72 -11.79 5.38
C LEU A 27 22.09 -10.30 5.22
N ILE A 28 23.25 -9.88 5.75
CA ILE A 28 23.66 -8.47 5.79
C ILE A 28 24.19 -7.99 4.42
N ILE A 29 24.75 -8.88 3.61
CA ILE A 29 25.37 -8.52 2.33
C ILE A 29 24.29 -8.17 1.27
N ILE A 30 23.11 -8.79 1.33
CA ILE A 30 22.04 -8.55 0.33
C ILE A 30 21.43 -7.15 0.54
N SER A 31 21.20 -6.74 1.79
CA SER A 31 20.64 -5.41 2.10
C SER A 31 21.59 -4.27 1.72
N ARG A 32 22.90 -4.48 1.82
CA ARG A 32 23.91 -3.46 1.45
C ARG A 32 23.96 -3.21 -0.06
N LYS A 33 23.80 -4.27 -0.87
CA LYS A 33 23.82 -4.17 -2.34
C LYS A 33 22.59 -3.47 -2.91
N TYR A 34 21.46 -3.51 -2.20
CA TYR A 34 20.22 -2.84 -2.59
C TYR A 34 20.25 -1.34 -2.30
N ALA A 35 20.87 -0.92 -1.19
CA ALA A 35 21.01 0.48 -0.80
C ALA A 35 21.90 1.29 -1.78
N ASP A 36 22.95 0.68 -2.32
CA ASP A 36 23.89 1.35 -3.26
C ASP A 36 23.30 1.59 -4.66
N LYS A 37 22.19 0.93 -5.01
CA LYS A 37 21.50 1.17 -6.29
C LYS A 37 20.63 2.43 -6.21
N ILE A 38 19.91 2.59 -5.11
CA ILE A 38 19.03 3.74 -4.86
C ILE A 38 19.82 5.06 -4.78
N ASN A 39 21.03 5.03 -4.22
CA ASN A 39 21.87 6.24 -4.09
C ASN A 39 22.51 6.70 -5.41
N ARG A 40 22.68 5.80 -6.40
CA ARG A 40 23.21 6.17 -7.73
C ARG A 40 22.15 6.79 -8.64
N ASP A 41 20.90 6.35 -8.50
CA ASP A 41 19.79 6.88 -9.29
C ASP A 41 19.43 8.32 -8.87
N TRP A 42 19.59 8.66 -7.58
CA TRP A 42 19.37 10.02 -7.06
C TRP A 42 20.38 11.06 -7.62
N ASN A 43 21.65 10.68 -7.77
CA ASN A 43 22.69 11.54 -8.34
C ASN A 43 22.60 11.73 -9.86
N THR A 44 21.81 10.90 -10.56
CA THR A 44 21.65 10.98 -12.03
C THR A 44 20.45 11.86 -12.42
N MET A 45 19.51 12.12 -11.51
CA MET A 45 18.32 12.95 -11.78
C MET A 45 18.45 14.44 -11.43
N HIS A 46 19.50 14.85 -10.70
CA HIS A 46 19.79 16.27 -10.39
C HIS A 46 21.14 16.75 -10.94
N GLY A 47 21.58 16.17 -12.05
CA GLY A 47 22.93 16.35 -12.61
C GLY A 47 23.11 17.44 -13.68
N ASP A 48 22.19 18.39 -13.85
CA ASP A 48 22.37 19.51 -14.78
C ASP A 48 22.37 20.85 -14.04
N ILE A 49 23.40 21.67 -14.31
CA ILE A 49 23.83 22.90 -13.61
C ILE A 49 24.68 22.53 -12.38
N ILE A 50 26.02 22.42 -12.45
CA ILE A 50 26.97 23.53 -12.68
C ILE A 50 28.18 23.00 -13.47
N SER A 51 28.39 23.47 -14.70
CA SER A 51 29.68 23.31 -15.39
C SER A 51 30.67 24.35 -14.83
N VAL A 52 31.69 23.92 -14.09
CA VAL A 52 32.84 24.77 -13.76
C VAL A 52 34.04 24.32 -14.58
N ASP A 53 34.29 25.09 -15.64
CA ASP A 53 35.53 25.03 -16.42
C ASP A 53 36.72 25.49 -15.55
N ARG A 54 37.85 24.79 -15.68
CA ARG A 54 39.13 25.18 -15.08
C ARG A 54 39.92 25.95 -16.13
N GLY A 55 40.18 27.23 -15.92
CA GLY A 55 41.19 27.90 -16.73
C GLY A 55 41.41 29.38 -16.41
N SER A 56 42.62 29.70 -15.94
CA SER A 56 43.21 31.05 -15.80
C SER A 56 42.56 31.95 -14.72
N GLY A 57 43.26 32.61 -13.81
CA GLY A 57 44.55 33.28 -13.91
C GLY A 57 44.32 34.78 -13.80
N ILE A 58 44.95 35.41 -12.78
CA ILE A 58 45.24 36.85 -12.61
C ILE A 58 44.45 37.60 -11.50
N MET A 59 45.27 38.16 -10.60
CA MET A 59 45.01 38.94 -9.39
C MET A 59 44.41 40.34 -9.61
N LYS A 60 43.80 40.90 -8.54
CA LYS A 60 43.86 42.30 -8.00
C LYS A 60 42.71 42.44 -6.97
N LYS A 61 42.82 42.92 -5.71
CA LYS A 61 43.79 43.64 -4.85
C LYS A 61 43.34 43.32 -3.39
N SER A 62 44.24 42.97 -2.47
CA SER A 62 44.78 43.87 -1.41
C SER A 62 43.70 44.43 -0.46
N ALA A 63 43.73 44.36 0.86
CA ALA A 63 44.66 43.85 1.86
C ALA A 63 43.93 43.86 3.23
N MET A 64 44.37 42.99 4.13
CA MET A 64 44.65 43.24 5.55
C MET A 64 43.86 44.35 6.28
N CYS A 65 43.07 43.97 7.28
CA CYS A 65 42.94 44.75 8.52
C CYS A 65 42.36 43.89 9.65
N LEU A 66 43.25 43.35 10.49
CA LEU A 66 43.02 43.28 11.94
C LEU A 66 42.99 44.73 12.44
N VAL A 67 41.90 45.19 13.06
CA VAL A 67 41.85 46.19 14.16
C VAL A 67 40.38 46.41 14.57
N CYS A 68 40.20 46.63 15.88
CA CYS A 68 39.04 47.19 16.57
C CYS A 68 37.88 46.25 16.94
N GLY A 69 37.97 45.78 18.18
CA GLY A 69 36.79 45.71 19.03
C GLY A 69 36.17 47.09 19.25
N ALA A 70 34.92 47.05 19.71
CA ALA A 70 34.12 48.15 20.21
C ALA A 70 33.78 49.27 19.22
N PHE A 71 32.66 49.11 18.49
CA PHE A 71 31.79 50.25 18.21
C PHE A 71 30.33 49.79 17.98
N LEU A 72 29.46 50.31 18.86
CA LEU A 72 28.03 50.56 18.68
C LEU A 72 27.03 49.39 18.71
N ALA A 73 26.45 49.24 19.89
CA ALA A 73 25.02 49.06 20.07
C ALA A 73 24.21 50.06 19.21
N LEU A 74 23.34 49.53 18.35
CA LEU A 74 21.96 49.93 18.04
C LEU A 74 21.61 49.37 16.65
N ALA A 75 21.14 48.13 16.62
CA ALA A 75 20.28 47.64 15.55
C ALA A 75 19.53 46.44 16.12
N GLY A 76 18.38 46.72 16.72
CA GLY A 76 17.37 45.70 16.94
C GLY A 76 16.97 45.15 15.57
N MET A 77 17.31 43.89 15.32
CA MET A 77 16.80 43.15 14.18
C MET A 77 16.70 41.71 14.65
N GLN A 78 15.47 41.29 14.96
CA GLN A 78 15.12 39.93 15.34
C GLN A 78 15.79 38.92 14.38
N LEU A 79 16.65 38.07 14.93
CA LEU A 79 16.92 36.76 14.38
C LEU A 79 15.60 35.97 14.43
N ASN A 80 14.84 36.01 13.33
CA ASN A 80 13.74 35.09 13.12
C ASN A 80 14.37 33.71 12.87
N ALA A 81 14.55 32.95 13.95
CA ALA A 81 14.84 31.54 13.89
C ALA A 81 13.65 30.87 13.19
N GLN A 82 13.83 30.46 11.93
CA GLN A 82 12.92 29.50 11.31
C GLN A 82 13.03 28.20 12.11
N GLU A 83 12.10 28.02 13.03
CA GLU A 83 11.83 26.73 13.64
C GLU A 83 11.47 25.73 12.53
N ALA A 84 12.09 24.55 12.58
CA ALA A 84 11.74 23.40 11.76
C ALA A 84 10.22 23.13 11.81
N PRO A 85 9.57 22.66 10.74
CA PRO A 85 8.14 22.42 10.73
C PRO A 85 7.78 21.32 11.72
N LYS A 86 7.13 21.71 12.83
CA LYS A 86 6.64 20.82 13.90
C LYS A 86 5.30 20.15 13.53
N GLU A 87 4.88 20.21 12.27
CA GLU A 87 3.53 19.85 11.82
C GLU A 87 3.33 18.37 11.47
N ALA A 88 4.39 17.55 11.39
CA ALA A 88 4.23 16.12 11.10
C ALA A 88 3.78 15.26 12.30
N ALA A 89 3.74 15.82 13.52
CA ALA A 89 3.47 15.05 14.74
C ALA A 89 2.06 15.25 15.34
N ASN A 90 1.29 16.25 14.85
CA ASN A 90 0.00 16.62 15.43
C ASN A 90 -1.24 16.11 14.68
N GLU A 91 -1.08 15.44 13.54
CA GLU A 91 -2.21 14.81 12.83
C GLU A 91 -2.64 13.46 13.44
N ALA A 92 -1.82 12.87 14.31
CA ALA A 92 -2.15 11.63 15.01
C ALA A 92 -3.02 11.85 16.27
N SER A 93 -3.19 13.08 16.74
CA SER A 93 -3.74 13.36 18.09
C SER A 93 -5.25 13.62 18.14
N GLY A 94 -5.99 13.50 17.03
CA GLY A 94 -7.44 13.71 16.99
C GLY A 94 -8.27 12.47 16.63
N LYS A 95 -7.63 11.38 16.16
CA LYS A 95 -8.34 10.14 15.79
C LYS A 95 -8.64 9.32 17.03
N SER A 96 -9.87 8.82 17.15
CA SER A 96 -10.25 7.91 18.23
C SER A 96 -9.36 6.67 18.20
N LEU A 97 -9.05 6.09 19.37
CA LEU A 97 -8.23 4.87 19.46
C LEU A 97 -8.77 3.74 18.56
N GLY A 98 -10.10 3.66 18.41
CA GLY A 98 -10.77 2.73 17.50
C GLY A 98 -10.49 3.01 16.03
N ALA A 99 -10.51 4.28 15.59
CA ALA A 99 -10.17 4.65 14.22
C ALA A 99 -8.69 4.40 13.89
N VAL A 100 -7.79 4.61 14.86
CA VAL A 100 -6.37 4.27 14.68
C VAL A 100 -6.18 2.75 14.55
N ALA A 101 -6.91 1.96 15.34
CA ALA A 101 -6.85 0.49 15.24
C ALA A 101 -7.42 -0.02 13.91
N ASP A 102 -8.52 0.58 13.43
CA ASP A 102 -9.10 0.34 12.09
C ASP A 102 -8.05 0.57 10.99
N ASP A 103 -7.46 1.78 10.96
CA ASP A 103 -6.41 2.16 10.01
C ASP A 103 -5.24 1.16 10.05
N ILE A 104 -4.70 0.85 11.24
CA ILE A 104 -3.56 -0.08 11.38
C ILE A 104 -3.90 -1.48 10.88
N LYS A 105 -5.09 -2.00 11.19
CA LYS A 105 -5.45 -3.36 10.76
C LYS A 105 -5.58 -3.43 9.24
N PHE A 106 -6.13 -2.41 8.60
CA PHE A 106 -6.22 -2.33 7.15
C PHE A 106 -4.84 -2.20 6.48
N GLU A 107 -3.97 -1.30 6.98
CA GLU A 107 -2.62 -1.10 6.45
C GLU A 107 -1.76 -2.36 6.53
N ASN A 108 -1.91 -3.15 7.60
CA ASN A 108 -1.23 -4.45 7.72
C ASN A 108 -1.64 -5.42 6.58
N ALA A 109 -2.90 -5.41 6.16
CA ALA A 109 -3.36 -6.24 5.06
C ALA A 109 -2.78 -5.74 3.71
N LEU A 110 -2.74 -4.42 3.50
CA LEU A 110 -2.11 -3.79 2.34
C LEU A 110 -0.61 -4.12 2.23
N GLN A 111 0.10 -4.18 3.36
CA GLN A 111 1.50 -4.56 3.37
C GLN A 111 1.72 -5.95 2.74
N PHE A 112 0.94 -6.96 3.15
CA PHE A 112 1.03 -8.30 2.56
C PHE A 112 0.61 -8.32 1.09
N TYR A 113 -0.40 -7.53 0.72
CA TYR A 113 -0.82 -7.38 -0.67
C TYR A 113 0.32 -6.81 -1.55
N SER A 114 0.99 -5.75 -1.09
CA SER A 114 2.11 -5.12 -1.81
C SER A 114 3.34 -6.04 -1.95
N MET A 115 3.52 -6.97 -1.00
CA MET A 115 4.55 -8.01 -1.07
C MET A 115 4.18 -9.15 -2.04
N GLY A 116 2.96 -9.18 -2.56
CA GLY A 116 2.44 -10.28 -3.40
C GLY A 116 2.06 -11.54 -2.62
N ASP A 117 2.07 -11.51 -1.28
CA ASP A 117 1.58 -12.62 -0.45
C ASP A 117 0.04 -12.58 -0.38
N TYR A 118 -0.60 -12.88 -1.50
CA TYR A 118 -2.06 -12.83 -1.66
C TYR A 118 -2.80 -13.77 -0.70
N ARG A 119 -2.15 -14.84 -0.24
CA ARG A 119 -2.73 -15.76 0.73
C ARG A 119 -2.89 -15.09 2.09
N LYS A 120 -1.83 -14.46 2.60
CA LYS A 120 -1.90 -13.72 3.87
C LYS A 120 -2.72 -12.44 3.73
N ALA A 121 -2.61 -11.75 2.61
CA ALA A 121 -3.41 -10.56 2.34
C ALA A 121 -4.91 -10.86 2.46
N LEU A 122 -5.40 -11.92 1.79
CA LEU A 122 -6.80 -12.36 1.91
C LEU A 122 -7.18 -12.72 3.34
N GLN A 123 -6.29 -13.40 4.09
CA GLN A 123 -6.55 -13.69 5.49
C GLN A 123 -6.75 -12.40 6.30
N MET A 124 -5.83 -11.45 6.18
CA MET A 124 -5.86 -10.19 6.93
C MET A 124 -7.05 -9.31 6.53
N PHE A 125 -7.40 -9.24 5.24
CA PHE A 125 -8.59 -8.52 4.78
C PHE A 125 -9.88 -9.17 5.28
N ASN A 126 -10.00 -10.50 5.27
CA ASN A 126 -11.19 -11.16 5.79
C ASN A 126 -11.32 -10.96 7.31
N GLU A 127 -10.22 -11.07 8.06
CA GLU A 127 -10.22 -10.73 9.49
C GLU A 127 -10.65 -9.28 9.74
N TYR A 128 -10.19 -8.33 8.90
CA TYR A 128 -10.62 -6.95 8.97
C TYR A 128 -12.13 -6.80 8.75
N LEU A 129 -12.67 -7.46 7.73
CA LEU A 129 -14.11 -7.42 7.39
C LEU A 129 -15.01 -8.06 8.45
N GLU A 130 -14.48 -9.01 9.24
CA GLU A 130 -15.18 -9.64 10.37
C GLU A 130 -15.20 -8.74 11.61
N ILE A 131 -14.11 -8.01 11.88
CA ILE A 131 -13.96 -7.16 13.07
C ILE A 131 -14.62 -5.79 12.85
N TYR A 132 -14.43 -5.19 11.67
CA TYR A 132 -14.84 -3.82 11.36
C TYR A 132 -16.04 -3.82 10.40
N LEU A 133 -17.22 -4.10 10.94
CA LEU A 133 -18.48 -4.13 10.18
C LEU A 133 -18.87 -2.79 9.57
N THR A 134 -18.43 -1.69 10.18
CA THR A 134 -18.66 -0.31 9.69
C THR A 134 -17.35 0.49 9.68
N GLY A 135 -16.23 -0.19 9.41
CA GLY A 135 -14.91 0.44 9.34
C GLY A 135 -14.78 1.39 8.15
N ALA A 136 -13.89 2.37 8.27
CA ALA A 136 -13.67 3.36 7.22
C ALA A 136 -13.16 2.72 5.91
N HIS A 137 -12.39 1.65 6.02
CA HIS A 137 -11.76 0.95 4.89
C HIS A 137 -12.53 -0.29 4.43
N ARG A 138 -13.77 -0.49 4.90
CA ARG A 138 -14.56 -1.69 4.58
C ARG A 138 -14.75 -1.90 3.08
N GLY A 139 -15.21 -0.88 2.37
CA GLY A 139 -15.42 -0.95 0.93
C GLY A 139 -14.12 -1.22 0.16
N GLU A 140 -13.01 -0.66 0.63
CA GLU A 140 -11.68 -0.85 0.02
C GLU A 140 -11.13 -2.26 0.30
N ALA A 141 -11.28 -2.77 1.51
CA ALA A 141 -10.92 -4.13 1.87
C ALA A 141 -11.70 -5.15 1.01
N LEU A 142 -13.01 -4.97 0.83
CA LEU A 142 -13.81 -5.80 -0.08
C LEU A 142 -13.29 -5.73 -1.51
N ARG A 143 -12.90 -4.54 -1.98
CA ARG A 143 -12.35 -4.34 -3.33
C ARG A 143 -11.04 -5.12 -3.50
N HIS A 144 -10.13 -5.07 -2.52
CA HIS A 144 -8.90 -5.86 -2.57
C HIS A 144 -9.18 -7.36 -2.56
N VAL A 145 -10.11 -7.84 -1.73
CA VAL A 145 -10.51 -9.26 -1.73
C VAL A 145 -11.03 -9.69 -3.10
N ALA A 146 -11.90 -8.87 -3.72
CA ALA A 146 -12.43 -9.14 -5.05
C ALA A 146 -11.32 -9.18 -6.12
N LEU A 147 -10.42 -8.19 -6.12
CA LEU A 147 -9.30 -8.11 -7.06
C LEU A 147 -8.36 -9.30 -6.93
N ILE A 148 -7.98 -9.68 -5.70
CA ILE A 148 -7.10 -10.83 -5.48
C ILE A 148 -7.73 -12.11 -6.00
N HIS A 149 -9.04 -12.32 -5.78
CA HIS A 149 -9.74 -13.48 -6.32
C HIS A 149 -9.84 -13.43 -7.85
N PHE A 150 -10.08 -12.25 -8.42
CA PHE A 150 -10.13 -12.06 -9.87
C PHE A 150 -8.79 -12.41 -10.54
N ASP A 151 -7.68 -11.90 -10.00
CA ASP A 151 -6.33 -12.13 -10.53
C ASP A 151 -5.88 -13.58 -10.40
N ARG A 152 -6.45 -14.30 -9.43
CA ARG A 152 -6.23 -15.74 -9.23
C ARG A 152 -7.19 -16.63 -10.03
N PHE A 153 -7.99 -16.07 -10.94
CA PHE A 153 -9.00 -16.78 -11.72
C PHE A 153 -10.11 -17.42 -10.86
N GLU A 154 -10.25 -17.01 -9.59
CA GLU A 154 -11.27 -17.49 -8.65
C GLU A 154 -12.55 -16.65 -8.79
N TYR A 155 -13.09 -16.59 -10.00
CA TYR A 155 -14.17 -15.66 -10.38
C TYR A 155 -15.44 -15.81 -9.53
N GLU A 156 -15.79 -17.02 -9.09
CA GLU A 156 -16.94 -17.24 -8.20
C GLU A 156 -16.79 -16.51 -6.86
N LYS A 157 -15.58 -16.47 -6.31
CA LYS A 157 -15.31 -15.78 -5.04
C LYS A 157 -15.28 -14.27 -5.27
N SER A 158 -14.71 -13.84 -6.41
CA SER A 158 -14.71 -12.44 -6.84
C SER A 158 -16.13 -11.89 -7.01
N VAL A 159 -17.04 -12.66 -7.61
CA VAL A 159 -18.46 -12.30 -7.76
C VAL A 159 -19.10 -12.02 -6.41
N ARG A 160 -18.87 -12.86 -5.39
CA ARG A 160 -19.42 -12.64 -4.05
C ARG A 160 -18.93 -11.35 -3.42
N ALA A 161 -17.63 -11.07 -3.53
CA ALA A 161 -17.04 -9.84 -2.99
C ALA A 161 -17.57 -8.59 -3.72
N TYR A 162 -17.64 -8.61 -5.05
CA TYR A 162 -18.20 -7.48 -5.81
C TYR A 162 -19.70 -7.28 -5.56
N THR A 163 -20.45 -8.37 -5.39
CA THR A 163 -21.88 -8.28 -5.04
C THR A 163 -22.07 -7.64 -3.68
N ALA A 164 -21.24 -7.99 -2.68
CA ALA A 164 -21.26 -7.34 -1.37
C ALA A 164 -20.97 -5.82 -1.46
N ILE A 165 -20.00 -5.41 -2.29
CA ILE A 165 -19.73 -3.96 -2.51
C ILE A 165 -20.94 -3.26 -3.11
N HIS A 166 -21.57 -3.88 -4.12
CA HIS A 166 -22.77 -3.33 -4.74
C HIS A 166 -23.88 -3.17 -3.69
N GLU A 167 -24.19 -4.22 -2.93
CA GLU A 167 -25.22 -4.23 -1.90
C GLU A 167 -24.98 -3.19 -0.79
N GLU A 168 -23.74 -3.02 -0.34
CA GLU A 168 -23.38 -2.05 0.71
C GLU A 168 -23.39 -0.60 0.19
N SER A 169 -23.07 -0.38 -1.09
CA SER A 169 -22.91 0.95 -1.71
C SER A 169 -23.84 1.16 -2.91
N ASN A 170 -25.11 0.75 -2.79
CA ASN A 170 -26.09 0.86 -3.86
C ASN A 170 -26.18 2.30 -4.40
N ASN A 171 -26.28 2.45 -5.72
CA ASN A 171 -26.41 3.74 -6.42
C ASN A 171 -25.20 4.69 -6.34
N THR A 172 -24.10 4.30 -5.69
CA THR A 172 -22.82 5.01 -5.78
C THR A 172 -22.06 4.58 -7.03
N GLU A 173 -21.10 5.39 -7.50
CA GLU A 173 -20.29 5.02 -8.66
C GLU A 173 -19.49 3.73 -8.38
N GLU A 174 -18.99 3.57 -7.16
CA GLU A 174 -18.26 2.40 -6.68
C GLU A 174 -19.13 1.14 -6.66
N GLY A 175 -20.37 1.25 -6.19
CA GLY A 175 -21.31 0.14 -6.18
C GLY A 175 -21.71 -0.30 -7.58
N ILE A 176 -21.91 0.66 -8.50
CA ILE A 176 -22.22 0.36 -9.91
C ILE A 176 -21.00 -0.26 -10.61
N GLU A 177 -19.79 0.24 -10.32
CA GLU A 177 -18.54 -0.35 -10.80
C GLU A 177 -18.42 -1.82 -10.39
N ALA A 178 -18.66 -2.12 -9.11
CA ALA A 178 -18.58 -3.48 -8.59
C ALA A 178 -19.60 -4.40 -9.28
N TYR A 179 -20.82 -3.91 -9.52
CA TYR A 179 -21.82 -4.68 -10.25
C TYR A 179 -21.41 -4.93 -11.71
N TYR A 180 -20.82 -3.94 -12.38
CA TYR A 180 -20.24 -4.13 -13.71
C TYR A 180 -19.13 -5.18 -13.72
N LYS A 181 -18.21 -5.14 -12.74
CA LYS A 181 -17.15 -6.16 -12.59
C LYS A 181 -17.72 -7.55 -12.31
N THR A 182 -18.88 -7.66 -11.66
CA THR A 182 -19.60 -8.94 -11.50
C THR A 182 -20.00 -9.52 -12.86
N GLY A 183 -20.52 -8.70 -13.77
CA GLY A 183 -20.81 -9.10 -15.15
C GLY A 183 -19.57 -9.59 -15.90
N ILE A 184 -18.44 -8.88 -15.75
CA ILE A 184 -17.15 -9.29 -16.32
C ILE A 184 -16.68 -10.63 -15.76
N CYS A 185 -16.86 -10.88 -14.45
CA CYS A 185 -16.54 -12.18 -13.87
C CYS A 185 -17.40 -13.30 -14.48
N TYR A 186 -18.70 -13.08 -14.66
CA TYR A 186 -19.57 -14.08 -15.30
C TYR A 186 -19.16 -14.38 -16.74
N GLN A 187 -18.78 -13.36 -17.51
CA GLN A 187 -18.24 -13.54 -18.86
C GLN A 187 -16.93 -14.36 -18.84
N LYS A 188 -16.01 -14.08 -17.91
CA LYS A 188 -14.77 -14.85 -17.75
C LYS A 188 -15.00 -16.31 -17.38
N MET A 189 -16.14 -16.61 -16.75
CA MET A 189 -16.58 -17.98 -16.45
C MET A 189 -17.30 -18.67 -17.62
N GLY A 190 -17.59 -17.97 -18.72
CA GLY A 190 -18.39 -18.48 -19.84
C GLY A 190 -19.90 -18.49 -19.55
N TYR A 191 -20.36 -17.79 -18.52
CA TYR A 191 -21.77 -17.63 -18.22
C TYR A 191 -22.34 -16.39 -18.90
N ASP A 192 -22.29 -16.36 -20.23
CA ASP A 192 -22.60 -15.17 -21.04
C ASP A 192 -24.05 -14.69 -20.84
N THR A 193 -25.01 -15.60 -20.71
CA THR A 193 -26.41 -15.23 -20.40
C THR A 193 -26.54 -14.51 -19.05
N ARG A 194 -25.76 -14.94 -18.03
CA ARG A 194 -25.76 -14.27 -16.72
C ARG A 194 -25.04 -12.92 -16.79
N ALA A 195 -23.92 -12.85 -17.51
CA ALA A 195 -23.20 -11.60 -17.74
C ALA A 195 -24.09 -10.57 -18.43
N GLN A 196 -24.78 -10.97 -19.50
CA GLN A 196 -25.75 -10.14 -20.21
C GLN A 196 -26.87 -9.65 -19.29
N GLY A 197 -27.41 -10.51 -18.42
CA GLY A 197 -28.42 -10.11 -17.44
C GLY A 197 -27.93 -9.03 -16.47
N VAL A 198 -26.69 -9.13 -15.98
CA VAL A 198 -26.07 -8.10 -15.12
C VAL A 198 -25.91 -6.78 -15.89
N PHE A 199 -25.33 -6.82 -17.09
CA PHE A 199 -25.14 -5.62 -17.91
C PHE A 199 -26.46 -4.95 -18.28
N GLN A 200 -27.50 -5.73 -18.58
CA GLN A 200 -28.83 -5.21 -18.89
C GLN A 200 -29.45 -4.55 -17.66
N SER A 201 -29.29 -5.14 -16.48
CA SER A 201 -29.75 -4.56 -15.21
C SER A 201 -29.08 -3.20 -14.94
N ILE A 202 -27.78 -3.05 -15.23
CA ILE A 202 -27.07 -1.78 -15.10
C ILE A 202 -27.65 -0.72 -16.05
N ILE A 203 -27.96 -1.09 -17.29
CA ILE A 203 -28.53 -0.17 -18.29
C ILE A 203 -29.92 0.33 -17.86
N GLU A 204 -30.73 -0.56 -17.28
CA GLU A 204 -32.10 -0.24 -16.85
C GLU A 204 -32.13 0.57 -15.55
N GLN A 205 -31.31 0.20 -14.58
CA GLN A 205 -31.31 0.84 -13.26
C GLN A 205 -30.44 2.10 -13.20
N TYR A 206 -29.36 2.16 -14.00
CA TYR A 206 -28.35 3.23 -13.96
C TYR A 206 -28.11 3.85 -15.35
N PRO A 207 -29.15 4.31 -16.07
CA PRO A 207 -29.05 4.67 -17.49
C PRO A 207 -28.06 5.82 -17.80
N TYR A 208 -27.77 6.68 -16.83
CA TYR A 208 -26.86 7.82 -16.99
C TYR A 208 -25.44 7.55 -16.47
N SER A 209 -25.16 6.35 -15.95
CA SER A 209 -23.83 6.00 -15.44
C SER A 209 -22.85 5.68 -16.58
N THR A 210 -21.56 5.93 -16.36
CA THR A 210 -20.47 5.48 -17.25
C THR A 210 -20.57 3.97 -17.51
N TYR A 211 -20.97 3.20 -16.50
CA TYR A 211 -21.10 1.75 -16.57
C TYR A 211 -22.29 1.28 -17.40
N ALA A 212 -23.36 2.06 -17.59
CA ALA A 212 -24.42 1.71 -18.53
C ALA A 212 -23.93 1.77 -19.98
N TYR A 213 -23.13 2.79 -20.31
CA TYR A 213 -22.47 2.87 -21.61
C TYR A 213 -21.52 1.68 -21.84
N LEU A 214 -20.66 1.37 -20.86
CA LEU A 214 -19.76 0.21 -20.93
C LEU A 214 -20.53 -1.11 -21.02
N SER A 215 -21.62 -1.25 -20.27
CA SER A 215 -22.49 -2.44 -20.30
C SER A 215 -23.11 -2.65 -21.69
N ARG A 216 -23.52 -1.58 -22.38
CA ARG A 216 -24.01 -1.69 -23.76
C ARG A 216 -22.96 -2.26 -24.69
N ILE A 217 -21.73 -1.77 -24.60
CA ILE A 217 -20.58 -2.27 -25.38
C ILE A 217 -20.36 -3.76 -25.09
N GLN A 218 -20.35 -4.16 -23.81
CA GLN A 218 -20.14 -5.57 -23.45
C GLN A 218 -21.23 -6.49 -24.04
N ILE A 219 -22.50 -6.09 -23.97
CA ILE A 219 -23.60 -6.86 -24.56
C ILE A 219 -23.41 -7.02 -26.08
N ASP A 220 -23.02 -5.96 -26.78
CA ASP A 220 -22.82 -6.03 -28.22
C ASP A 220 -21.62 -6.90 -28.59
N LEU A 221 -20.55 -6.89 -27.79
CA LEU A 221 -19.41 -7.80 -27.94
C LEU A 221 -19.83 -9.27 -27.75
N LEU A 222 -20.64 -9.58 -26.74
CA LEU A 222 -21.13 -10.95 -26.49
C LEU A 222 -21.91 -11.50 -27.70
N LYS A 223 -22.79 -10.69 -28.30
CA LYS A 223 -23.58 -11.09 -29.48
C LYS A 223 -22.73 -11.36 -30.73
N ILE A 224 -21.54 -10.76 -30.82
CA ILE A 224 -20.61 -11.02 -31.93
C ILE A 224 -19.92 -12.36 -31.73
N ILE A 225 -19.58 -12.71 -30.49
CA ILE A 225 -18.88 -13.95 -30.14
C ILE A 225 -19.78 -15.19 -30.27
N GLU A 226 -21.09 -15.05 -30.03
CA GLU A 226 -22.07 -16.14 -30.15
C GLU A 226 -22.40 -16.55 -31.60
N LYS A 227 -21.96 -15.77 -32.60
CA LYS A 227 -22.19 -16.03 -34.03
C LYS A 227 -21.03 -16.74 -34.71
#